data_AF-X6LJ82-F1
#
_entry.id   AF-X6LJ82-F1
#
_cell.length_a   1.000
_cell.length_b   1.000
_cell.length_c   1.000
_cell.angle_alpha   90.00
_cell.angle_beta   90.00
_cell.angle_gamma   90.00
#
_symmetry.space_group_name_H-M   'P 1'
#
loop_
_entity.id
_entity.type
_entity.pdbx_description
1 polymer ?
#
loop_
_entity_poly.entity_id
_entity_poly.type
_entity_poly.pdbx_seq_one_letter_code
_entity_poly.pdbx_strand_id
1 'polypeptide(L)'
;MKKDFIEKEKHYNQSIKSLQEKNDQLSNKEERKDNDNIYLLMSKLFPFSFDLFCSSSKLLKTFSGHTGCVMSIDYSTFDDGQYLCSGSGDKTVR
;
A
#
# COMPACT_ATOMS: atom_id res chain seq x y z
N MET A 1 28.60 50.53 5.63
CA MET A 1 28.61 50.14 7.05
C MET A 1 27.22 49.77 7.58
N LYS A 2 26.20 50.65 7.60
CA LYS A 2 24.84 50.27 8.07
C LYS A 2 24.06 49.35 7.11
N LYS A 3 24.25 49.51 5.79
CA LYS A 3 23.59 48.68 4.77
C LYS A 3 24.07 47.22 4.82
N ASP A 4 25.37 47.01 5.04
CA ASP A 4 25.99 45.69 5.12
C ASP A 4 25.47 44.88 6.33
N PHE A 5 25.14 45.57 7.43
CA PHE A 5 24.55 44.95 8.61
C PHE A 5 23.12 44.45 8.35
N ILE A 6 22.30 45.27 7.67
CA ILE A 6 20.92 44.94 7.32
C ILE A 6 20.87 43.75 6.36
N GLU A 7 21.80 43.69 5.41
CA GLU A 7 21.87 42.58 4.45
C GLU A 7 22.30 41.26 5.13
N LYS A 8 23.25 41.34 6.06
CA LYS A 8 23.66 40.19 6.88
C LYS A 8 22.52 39.67 7.78
N GLU A 9 21.74 40.58 8.36
CA GLU A 9 20.57 40.25 9.16
C GLU A 9 19.46 39.59 8.32
N LYS A 10 19.21 40.10 7.10
CA LYS A 10 18.27 39.50 6.17
C LYS A 10 18.69 38.08 5.77
N HIS A 11 19.97 37.88 5.46
CA HIS A 11 20.51 36.56 5.13
C HIS A 11 20.41 35.59 6.32
N TYR A 12 20.65 36.07 7.54
CA TYR A 12 20.49 35.27 8.75
C TYR A 12 19.04 34.81 8.94
N ASN A 13 18.08 35.74 8.84
CA ASN A 13 16.66 35.43 8.97
C ASN A 13 16.16 34.48 7.86
N GLN A 14 16.66 34.63 6.63
CA GLN A 14 16.42 33.69 5.53
C GLN A 14 16.92 32.27 5.87
N SER A 15 18.10 32.18 6.48
CA SER A 15 18.71 30.90 6.88
C SER A 15 17.90 30.21 7.98
N ILE A 16 17.45 30.97 9.00
CA ILE A 16 16.58 30.45 10.07
C ILE A 16 15.28 29.89 9.51
N LYS A 17 14.62 30.63 8.60
CA LYS A 17 13.38 30.16 7.96
C LYS A 17 13.60 28.85 7.19
N SER A 18 14.69 28.75 6.44
CA SER A 18 15.02 27.53 5.68
C SER A 18 15.31 26.32 6.56
N LEU A 19 15.84 26.54 7.77
CA LEU A 19 16.10 25.49 8.75
C LEU A 19 14.81 25.01 9.40
N GLN A 20 13.89 25.94 9.73
CA GLN A 20 12.57 25.60 10.24
C GLN A 20 11.78 24.75 9.23
N GLU A 21 11.74 25.17 7.97
CA GLU A 21 11.06 24.42 6.90
C GLU A 21 11.65 23.01 6.68
N LYS A 22 12.97 22.85 6.85
CA LYS A 22 13.61 21.52 6.77
C LYS A 22 13.28 20.64 7.96
N ASN A 23 13.19 21.20 9.16
CA ASN A 23 12.83 20.45 10.37
C ASN A 23 11.37 19.96 10.33
N ASP A 24 10.45 20.79 9.83
CA ASP A 24 9.05 20.40 9.64
C ASP A 24 8.93 19.26 8.62
N GLN A 25 9.76 19.27 7.57
CA GLN A 25 9.82 18.18 6.58
C GLN A 25 10.42 16.89 7.15
N LEU A 26 11.40 16.98 8.05
CA LEU A 26 12.03 15.83 8.71
C LEU A 26 11.10 15.15 9.70
N SER A 27 10.43 15.94 10.54
CA SER A 27 9.41 15.45 11.50
C SER A 27 8.30 14.67 10.81
N ASN A 28 7.73 15.21 9.72
CA ASN A 28 6.71 14.53 8.93
C ASN A 28 7.20 13.27 8.20
N LYS A 29 8.51 13.10 8.05
CA LYS A 29 9.12 11.94 7.38
C LYS A 29 9.45 10.80 8.34
N GLU A 30 9.66 11.10 9.62
CA GLU A 30 9.96 10.11 10.65
C GLU A 30 8.70 9.35 11.10
N GLU A 31 7.53 10.01 11.16
CA GLU A 31 6.26 9.36 11.53
C GLU A 31 5.75 8.28 10.53
N ARG A 32 6.40 8.09 9.38
CA ARG A 32 5.96 7.11 8.35
C ARG A 32 6.91 5.94 8.10
N LYS A 33 8.14 5.93 8.64
CA LYS A 33 9.21 5.11 8.07
C LYS A 33 9.52 3.77 8.73
N ASP A 34 9.07 3.51 9.95
CA ASP A 34 9.56 2.33 10.67
C ASP A 34 8.89 1.02 10.21
N ASN A 35 7.72 1.09 9.56
CA ASN A 35 7.05 -0.07 8.98
C ASN A 35 7.36 -0.29 7.48
N ASP A 36 7.66 0.76 6.73
CA ASP A 36 7.83 0.68 5.26
C ASP A 36 9.06 -0.15 4.85
N ASN A 37 10.11 -0.19 5.67
CA ASN A 37 11.39 -0.78 5.29
C ASN A 37 11.35 -2.33 5.27
N ILE A 38 10.59 -2.94 6.19
CA ILE A 38 10.40 -4.40 6.22
C ILE A 38 9.48 -4.82 5.07
N TYR A 39 8.37 -4.11 4.85
CA TYR A 39 7.45 -4.41 3.74
C TYR A 39 8.10 -4.26 2.37
N LEU A 40 8.89 -3.20 2.15
CA LEU A 40 9.59 -2.99 0.90
C LEU A 40 10.67 -4.06 0.65
N LEU A 41 11.33 -4.54 1.70
CA LEU A 41 12.29 -5.63 1.60
C LEU A 41 11.59 -6.98 1.31
N MET A 42 10.46 -7.25 1.96
CA MET A 42 9.62 -8.43 1.70
C MET A 42 9.02 -8.41 0.30
N SER A 43 8.51 -7.28 -0.18
CA SER A 43 7.98 -7.13 -1.54
C SER A 43 9.06 -7.23 -2.62
N LYS A 44 10.33 -6.95 -2.27
CA LYS A 44 11.47 -7.00 -3.19
C LYS A 44 12.15 -8.37 -3.21
N LEU A 45 12.01 -9.15 -2.15
CA LEU A 45 12.50 -10.54 -2.05
C LEU A 45 11.46 -11.56 -2.52
N PHE A 46 10.16 -11.26 -2.38
CA PHE A 46 9.07 -12.10 -2.86
C PHE A 46 8.32 -11.37 -3.98
N PRO A 47 8.59 -11.70 -5.27
CA PRO A 47 7.93 -11.05 -6.41
C PRO A 47 6.41 -11.32 -6.46
N PHE A 48 5.91 -12.27 -5.68
CA PHE A 48 4.49 -12.51 -5.44
C PHE A 48 4.11 -12.07 -4.02
N SER A 49 4.17 -10.78 -3.75
CA SER A 49 3.54 -10.22 -2.54
C SER A 49 2.04 -10.11 -2.76
N PHE A 50 1.27 -10.78 -1.91
CA PHE A 50 -0.19 -10.68 -1.92
C PHE A 50 -0.68 -9.33 -1.40
N ASP A 51 0.19 -8.55 -0.74
CA ASP A 51 -0.16 -7.22 -0.22
C ASP A 51 -0.50 -6.24 -1.35
N LEU A 52 0.22 -6.33 -2.48
CA LEU A 52 -0.10 -5.53 -3.67
C LEU A 52 -1.45 -5.94 -4.27
N PHE A 53 -1.75 -7.24 -4.27
CA PHE A 53 -3.05 -7.74 -4.70
C PHE A 53 -4.16 -7.24 -3.78
N CYS A 54 -4.06 -7.42 -2.46
CA CYS A 54 -5.06 -6.97 -1.50
C CYS A 54 -5.32 -5.47 -1.57
N SER A 55 -4.25 -4.66 -1.63
CA SER A 55 -4.35 -3.18 -1.67
C SER A 55 -4.98 -2.63 -2.95
N SER A 56 -4.87 -3.36 -4.07
CA SER A 56 -5.47 -2.96 -5.35
C SER A 56 -6.78 -3.70 -5.68
N SER A 57 -7.06 -4.80 -4.99
CA SER A 57 -8.25 -5.61 -5.24
C SER A 57 -9.53 -4.90 -4.82
N LYS A 58 -10.57 -5.04 -5.65
CA LYS A 58 -11.92 -4.60 -5.35
C LYS A 58 -12.83 -5.81 -5.32
N LEU A 59 -13.72 -5.91 -4.33
CA LEU A 59 -14.76 -6.93 -4.31
C LEU A 59 -15.67 -6.74 -5.52
N LEU A 60 -15.64 -7.69 -6.46
CA LEU A 60 -16.46 -7.66 -7.68
C LEU A 60 -17.83 -8.31 -7.48
N LYS A 61 -17.85 -9.47 -6.79
CA LYS A 61 -19.06 -10.28 -6.61
C LYS A 61 -18.94 -11.17 -5.38
N THR A 62 -20.06 -11.37 -4.69
CA THR A 62 -20.20 -12.37 -3.63
C THR A 62 -21.07 -13.52 -4.15
N PHE A 63 -20.56 -14.74 -4.04
CA PHE A 63 -21.32 -15.94 -4.36
C PHE A 63 -21.85 -16.55 -3.06
N SER A 64 -23.18 -16.65 -2.95
CA SER A 64 -23.87 -17.31 -1.84
C SER A 64 -24.58 -18.57 -2.35
N GLY A 65 -24.82 -19.54 -1.46
CA GLY A 65 -25.57 -20.75 -1.80
C GLY A 65 -25.02 -22.02 -1.17
N HIS A 66 -23.74 -22.04 -0.80
CA HIS A 66 -23.21 -23.10 0.04
C HIS A 66 -23.69 -22.94 1.48
N THR A 67 -24.10 -24.06 2.10
CA THR A 67 -24.50 -24.10 3.51
C THR A 67 -23.36 -24.57 4.42
N GLY A 68 -22.25 -25.04 3.83
CA GLY A 68 -21.03 -25.45 4.52
C GLY A 68 -19.80 -24.64 4.06
N CYS A 69 -18.67 -24.85 4.73
CA CYS A 69 -17.40 -24.22 4.35
C CYS A 69 -17.01 -24.59 2.92
N VAL A 70 -16.65 -23.59 2.12
CA VAL A 70 -16.03 -23.80 0.81
C VAL A 70 -14.56 -24.16 1.04
N MET A 71 -14.15 -25.36 0.63
CA MET A 71 -12.77 -25.85 0.83
C MET A 71 -11.92 -25.73 -0.43
N SER A 72 -12.53 -25.58 -1.60
CA SER A 72 -11.81 -25.54 -2.88
C SER A 72 -12.52 -24.64 -3.89
N ILE A 73 -11.73 -23.99 -4.74
CA ILE A 73 -12.19 -23.21 -5.88
C ILE A 73 -11.33 -23.60 -7.08
N ASP A 74 -11.94 -23.75 -8.25
CA ASP A 74 -11.26 -24.02 -9.51
C ASP A 74 -11.80 -23.11 -10.62
N TYR A 75 -10.96 -22.77 -11.60
CA TYR A 75 -11.30 -21.90 -12.71
C TYR A 75 -11.01 -22.58 -14.04
N SER A 76 -11.99 -22.59 -14.94
CA SER A 76 -11.88 -23.23 -16.23
C SER A 76 -12.32 -22.32 -17.37
N THR A 77 -11.51 -22.29 -18.42
CA THR A 77 -11.83 -21.63 -19.69
C THR A 77 -12.12 -22.68 -20.75
N PHE A 78 -13.16 -23.49 -20.53
CA PHE A 78 -13.56 -24.54 -21.46
C PHE A 78 -14.65 -24.03 -22.42
N ASP A 79 -14.51 -24.34 -23.71
CA ASP A 79 -15.51 -24.05 -24.77
C ASP A 79 -15.92 -22.57 -24.82
N ASP A 80 -14.94 -21.67 -24.86
CA ASP A 80 -15.09 -20.19 -24.82
C ASP A 80 -15.84 -19.62 -23.59
N GLY A 81 -16.27 -20.49 -22.67
CA GLY A 81 -16.90 -20.13 -21.40
C GLY A 81 -15.86 -19.89 -20.31
N GLN A 82 -16.18 -19.00 -19.37
CA GLN A 82 -15.40 -18.78 -18.15
C GLN A 82 -16.21 -19.29 -16.96
N TYR A 83 -15.74 -20.39 -16.37
CA TYR A 83 -16.40 -21.06 -15.27
C TYR A 83 -15.58 -20.96 -14.00
N LEU A 84 -16.26 -20.68 -12.90
CA LEU A 84 -15.72 -20.76 -11.56
C LEU A 84 -16.49 -21.86 -10.84
N CYS A 85 -15.79 -22.89 -10.40
CA CYS A 85 -16.36 -23.99 -9.62
C CYS A 85 -15.90 -23.90 -8.17
N SER A 86 -16.77 -24.28 -7.26
CA SER A 86 -16.55 -24.23 -5.82
C SER A 86 -16.99 -25.54 -5.20
N GLY A 87 -16.13 -26.12 -4.35
CA GLY A 87 -16.41 -27.35 -3.60
C GLY A 87 -16.61 -27.06 -2.13
N SER A 88 -17.65 -27.63 -1.53
CA SER A 88 -18.03 -27.35 -0.13
C SER A 88 -18.28 -28.60 0.70
N GLY A 89 -18.11 -28.44 2.01
CA GLY A 89 -18.42 -29.44 3.03
C GLY A 89 -19.91 -29.77 3.13
N ASP A 90 -20.78 -28.98 2.49
CA ASP A 90 -22.18 -29.33 2.29
C ASP A 90 -22.43 -30.44 1.27
N LYS A 91 -21.35 -31.03 0.74
CA LYS A 91 -21.33 -32.13 -0.24
C LYS A 91 -21.86 -31.72 -1.62
N THR A 92 -21.73 -30.44 -1.98
CA THR A 92 -22.09 -29.92 -3.30
C THR A 92 -20.92 -29.25 -4.00
N VAL A 93 -21.00 -29.21 -5.34
CA VAL A 93 -20.18 -28.37 -6.21
C VAL A 93 -21.09 -27.35 -6.86
N ARG A 94 -20.65 -26.10 -6.93
CA ARG A 94 -21.38 -24.99 -7.56
C ARG A 94 -20.48 -24.20 -8.49
#